data_AF-A0A830DI78-F1
#
_entry.id   AF-A0A830DI78-F1
#
_cell.length_a   1.000
_cell.length_b   1.000
_cell.length_c   1.000
_cell.angle_alpha   90.00
_cell.angle_beta   90.00
_cell.angle_gamma   90.00
#
_symmetry.space_group_name_H-M   'P 1'
#
loop_
_entity.id
_entity.type
_entity.pdbx_description
1 polymer ?
#
loop_
_entity_poly.entity_id
_entity_poly.type
_entity_poly.pdbx_seq_one_letter_code
_entity_poly.pdbx_strand_id
1 'polypeptide(L)'
;MKVEDDGSAVWNDCLYDENNNLHLRLYKPCSPPAATKLPVLYFFHGGGFCLGSRTWPHMYSCCLRLASALQVLVVAPDYHLAPGQQAPRRPGRRHELRPVAPEPGGVRRRRRRVAAGRER
;
A
#
# COMPACT_ATOMS: atom_id res chain seq x y z
N MET A 1 20.13 11.35 9.81
CA MET A 1 20.09 10.76 11.17
C MET A 1 21.08 9.61 11.17
N LYS A 2 22.12 9.67 12.01
CA LYS A 2 23.18 8.65 12.02
C LYS A 2 22.61 7.41 12.70
N VAL A 3 22.74 6.27 12.05
CA VAL A 3 22.38 4.98 12.63
C VAL A 3 23.49 4.63 13.62
N GLU A 4 23.17 4.60 14.91
CA GLU A 4 24.09 4.13 15.95
C GLU A 4 23.92 2.61 16.08
N ASP A 5 24.96 1.89 15.67
CA ASP A 5 25.10 0.46 15.89
C ASP A 5 26.05 0.26 17.06
N ASP A 6 25.52 -0.23 18.17
CA ASP A 6 26.26 -0.50 19.42
C ASP A 6 26.98 -1.87 19.35
N GLY A 7 26.93 -2.57 18.21
CA GLY A 7 27.49 -3.91 18.05
C GLY A 7 26.82 -4.99 18.91
N SER A 8 25.72 -4.67 19.60
CA SER A 8 25.04 -5.56 20.52
C SER A 8 24.11 -6.58 19.83
N ALA A 9 23.78 -6.37 18.56
CA ALA A 9 23.08 -7.33 17.73
C ALA A 9 23.62 -7.33 16.30
N VAL A 10 23.71 -8.51 15.69
CA VAL A 10 24.03 -8.68 14.27
C VAL A 10 22.74 -8.78 13.45
N TRP A 11 22.80 -8.37 12.19
CA TRP A 11 21.66 -8.48 11.29
C TRP A 11 22.04 -9.00 9.92
N ASN A 12 21.08 -9.61 9.25
CA ASN A 12 21.21 -10.10 7.88
C ASN A 12 19.92 -9.90 7.09
N ASP A 13 20.07 -9.74 5.78
CA ASP A 13 18.96 -9.61 4.84
C ASP A 13 18.76 -10.93 4.11
N CYS A 14 17.50 -11.33 3.96
CA CYS A 14 17.13 -12.54 3.22
C CYS A 14 15.96 -12.22 2.30
N LEU A 15 16.08 -12.60 1.02
CA LEU A 15 14.96 -12.65 0.09
C LEU A 15 14.09 -13.86 0.47
N TYR A 16 12.80 -13.64 0.71
CA TYR A 16 11.88 -14.73 1.08
C TYR A 16 10.80 -15.00 0.03
N ASP A 17 10.49 -14.01 -0.81
CA ASP A 17 9.56 -14.16 -1.92
C ASP A 17 10.15 -13.46 -3.16
N GLU A 18 10.64 -14.27 -4.11
CA GLU A 18 11.24 -13.78 -5.35
C GLU A 18 10.20 -13.15 -6.29
N ASN A 19 8.98 -13.70 -6.32
CA ASN A 19 7.92 -13.25 -7.22
C ASN A 19 7.45 -11.84 -6.88
N ASN A 20 7.42 -11.54 -5.58
CA ASN A 20 7.01 -10.24 -5.07
C ASN A 20 8.20 -9.35 -4.67
N ASN A 21 9.44 -9.83 -4.87
CA ASN A 21 10.69 -9.19 -4.44
C ASN A 21 10.63 -8.71 -2.98
N LEU A 22 10.12 -9.57 -2.09
CA LEU A 22 9.98 -9.27 -0.67
C LEU A 22 11.17 -9.82 0.12
N HIS A 23 11.78 -8.92 0.89
CA HIS A 23 12.92 -9.19 1.74
C HIS A 23 12.53 -9.19 3.20
N LEU A 24 13.33 -9.82 4.05
CA LEU A 24 13.20 -9.72 5.49
C LEU A 24 14.57 -9.47 6.11
N ARG A 25 14.60 -8.78 7.25
CA ARG A 25 15.80 -8.54 8.05
C ARG A 25 15.68 -9.37 9.30
N LEU A 26 16.70 -10.15 9.58
CA LEU A 26 16.85 -10.86 10.84
C LEU A 26 17.80 -10.06 11.70
N TYR A 27 17.44 -9.83 12.96
CA TYR A 27 18.32 -9.26 13.98
C TYR A 27 18.49 -10.28 15.09
N LYS A 28 19.73 -10.62 15.39
CA LYS A 28 20.10 -11.60 16.41
C LYS A 28 21.00 -10.91 17.44
N PRO A 29 20.72 -11.03 18.75
CA PRO A 29 21.62 -10.53 19.78
C PRO A 29 22.98 -11.24 19.70
N CYS A 30 24.07 -10.49 19.94
CA CYS A 30 25.44 -11.02 19.85
C CYS A 30 25.77 -11.99 20.99
N SER A 31 25.19 -11.78 22.18
CA SER A 31 25.40 -12.60 23.36
C SER A 31 24.07 -13.16 23.89
N PRO A 32 23.44 -14.12 23.17
CA PRO A 32 22.22 -14.74 23.63
C PRO A 32 22.48 -15.64 24.85
N PRO A 33 21.50 -15.82 25.75
CA PRO A 33 21.61 -16.76 26.87
C PRO A 33 21.94 -18.18 26.38
N ALA A 34 22.93 -18.82 26.99
CA ALA A 34 23.56 -20.05 26.51
C ALA A 34 22.65 -21.30 26.44
N ALA A 35 21.44 -21.26 27.02
CA ALA A 35 20.64 -22.46 27.29
C ALA A 35 19.21 -22.45 26.71
N THR A 36 18.85 -21.47 25.88
CA THR A 36 17.45 -21.33 25.44
C THR A 36 17.30 -21.04 23.95
N LYS A 37 16.30 -21.67 23.33
CA LYS A 37 15.76 -21.22 22.04
C LYS A 37 15.35 -19.74 22.20
N LEU A 38 15.87 -18.87 21.34
CA LEU A 38 15.47 -17.46 21.35
C LEU A 38 14.00 -17.36 20.92
N PRO A 39 13.15 -16.63 21.66
CA PRO A 39 11.82 -16.30 21.16
C PRO A 39 11.95 -15.41 19.91
N VAL A 40 10.97 -15.52 19.03
CA VAL A 40 10.94 -14.80 17.75
C VAL A 40 9.93 -13.68 17.84
N LEU A 41 10.36 -12.45 17.55
CA LEU A 41 9.52 -11.27 17.50
C LEU A 41 9.39 -10.80 16.05
N TYR A 42 8.18 -10.76 15.53
CA TYR A 42 7.90 -10.19 14.21
C TYR A 42 7.63 -8.69 14.35
N PHE A 43 8.47 -7.88 13.72
CA PHE A 43 8.36 -6.43 13.72
C PHE A 43 7.85 -5.94 12.37
N PHE A 44 6.63 -5.44 12.35
CA PHE A 44 6.06 -4.75 11.19
C PHE A 44 6.24 -3.25 11.39
N HIS A 45 6.94 -2.59 10.46
CA HIS A 45 7.08 -1.14 10.53
C HIS A 45 5.72 -0.45 10.39
N GLY A 46 5.58 0.72 11.02
CA GLY A 46 4.38 1.56 10.89
C GLY A 46 4.24 2.20 9.51
N GLY A 47 3.31 3.16 9.38
CA GLY A 47 3.05 3.87 8.12
C GLY A 47 1.78 3.44 7.38
N GLY A 48 0.88 2.74 8.09
CA GLY A 48 -0.48 2.44 7.61
C GLY A 48 -0.50 1.58 6.36
N PHE A 49 0.51 0.74 6.17
CA PHE A 49 0.74 -0.03 4.95
C PHE A 49 1.04 0.79 3.70
N CYS A 50 1.20 2.10 3.78
CA CYS A 50 1.43 2.96 2.60
C CYS A 50 2.84 3.53 2.55
N LEU A 51 3.53 3.57 3.69
CA LEU A 51 4.82 4.24 3.83
C LEU A 51 5.75 3.44 4.74
N GLY A 52 7.04 3.46 4.40
CA GLY A 52 8.09 2.90 5.24
C GLY A 52 8.93 1.86 4.51
N SER A 53 10.05 1.50 5.12
CA SER A 53 10.87 0.38 4.70
C SER A 53 11.65 -0.13 5.91
N ARG A 54 11.91 -1.43 5.91
CA ARG A 54 12.86 -2.10 6.81
C ARG A 54 14.25 -1.46 6.84
N THR A 55 14.65 -0.80 5.75
CA THR A 55 15.96 -0.15 5.63
C THR A 55 16.03 1.21 6.30
N TRP A 56 14.89 1.78 6.73
CA TRP A 56 14.86 3.12 7.30
C TRP A 56 15.60 3.19 8.65
N PRO A 57 16.40 4.25 8.90
CA PRO A 57 17.25 4.36 10.09
C PRO A 57 16.54 4.16 11.43
N HIS A 58 15.33 4.71 11.58
CA HIS A 58 14.57 4.59 12.83
C HIS A 58 14.03 3.18 13.05
N MET A 59 13.62 2.48 11.99
CA MET A 59 13.19 1.09 12.06
C MET A 59 14.38 0.19 12.41
N TYR A 60 15.52 0.45 11.77
CA TYR A 60 16.76 -0.24 12.04
C TYR A 60 17.20 -0.11 13.51
N SER A 61 17.32 1.12 14.03
CA SER A 61 17.73 1.35 15.41
C SER A 61 16.73 0.79 16.42
N CYS A 62 15.44 0.81 16.10
CA CYS A 62 14.40 0.19 16.94
C CYS A 62 14.59 -1.34 17.03
N CYS A 63 14.76 -2.02 15.89
CA CYS A 63 14.91 -3.48 15.84
C CYS A 63 16.19 -3.95 16.53
N LEU A 64 17.31 -3.23 16.36
CA LEU A 64 18.54 -3.53 17.09
C LEU A 64 18.35 -3.47 18.60
N ARG A 65 17.75 -2.37 19.09
CA ARG A 65 17.51 -2.19 20.53
C ARG A 65 16.55 -3.24 21.07
N LEU A 66 15.53 -3.63 20.31
CA LEU A 66 14.61 -4.71 20.68
C LEU A 66 15.32 -6.06 20.78
N ALA A 67 16.14 -6.42 19.79
CA ALA A 67 16.88 -7.68 19.78
C ALA A 67 17.84 -7.79 20.97
N SER A 68 18.58 -6.71 21.25
CA SER A 68 19.55 -6.64 22.36
C SER A 68 18.86 -6.57 23.73
N ALA A 69 17.87 -5.70 23.91
CA ALA A 69 17.24 -5.49 25.21
C ALA A 69 16.37 -6.68 25.67
N LEU A 70 15.64 -7.31 24.74
CA LEU A 70 14.75 -8.42 25.07
C LEU A 70 15.42 -9.78 24.89
N GLN A 71 16.64 -9.82 24.34
CA GLN A 71 17.36 -11.06 24.00
C GLN A 71 16.50 -11.97 23.12
N VAL A 72 15.99 -11.42 22.01
CA VAL A 72 15.07 -12.11 21.08
C VAL A 72 15.58 -12.02 19.64
N LEU A 73 15.17 -12.98 18.80
CA LEU A 73 15.37 -12.87 17.36
C LEU A 73 14.27 -11.96 16.80
N VAL A 74 14.64 -10.79 16.28
CA VAL A 74 13.68 -9.90 15.62
C VAL A 74 13.67 -10.18 14.12
N VAL A 75 12.48 -10.41 13.57
CA VAL A 75 12.24 -10.59 12.15
C VAL A 75 11.46 -9.38 11.66
N ALA A 76 12.09 -8.55 10.84
CA ALA A 76 11.45 -7.40 10.21
C ALA A 76 11.24 -7.68 8.71
N PRO A 77 10.08 -8.22 8.29
CA PRO A 77 9.78 -8.41 6.88
C PRO A 77 9.43 -7.07 6.21
N ASP A 78 9.87 -6.90 4.98
CA ASP A 78 9.24 -5.99 4.04
C ASP A 78 7.89 -6.57 3.63
N TYR A 79 6.91 -5.69 3.52
CA TYR A 79 5.56 -6.00 3.08
C TYR A 79 5.17 -5.05 1.95
N HIS A 80 4.17 -5.44 1.17
CA HIS A 80 3.66 -4.58 0.11
C HIS A 80 3.13 -3.29 0.71
N LEU A 81 3.76 -2.18 0.32
CA LEU A 81 3.12 -0.89 0.47
C LEU A 81 1.93 -0.87 -0.46
N ALA A 82 0.76 -0.53 0.05
CA ALA A 82 -0.41 -0.25 -0.74
C ALA A 82 0.01 0.73 -1.85
N PRO A 83 -0.13 0.32 -3.12
CA PRO A 83 -0.28 1.27 -4.22
C PRO A 83 -1.55 2.09 -3.93
N GLY A 84 -2.09 2.79 -4.92
CA GLY A 84 -3.53 3.04 -4.96
C GLY A 84 -4.41 1.76 -4.95
N GLN A 85 -4.09 0.71 -4.18
CA GLN A 85 -4.98 -0.40 -3.83
C GLN A 85 -5.98 0.14 -2.82
N GLN A 86 -7.03 0.74 -3.37
CA GLN A 86 -8.26 1.06 -2.67
C GLN A 86 -8.62 -0.16 -1.81
N ALA A 87 -8.77 0.05 -0.50
CA ALA A 87 -9.62 -0.82 0.33
C ALA A 87 -10.87 -1.17 -0.49
N PRO A 88 -11.37 -2.42 -0.47
CA PRO A 88 -12.41 -2.86 -1.39
C PRO A 88 -13.49 -1.79 -1.47
N ARG A 89 -13.53 -1.08 -2.61
CA ARG A 89 -14.45 0.03 -2.81
C ARG A 89 -15.81 -0.55 -2.49
N ARG A 90 -16.46 -0.02 -1.45
CA ARG A 90 -17.83 -0.38 -1.10
C ARG A 90 -18.61 -0.40 -2.41
N PRO A 91 -19.19 -1.53 -2.85
CA PRO A 91 -19.91 -1.56 -4.12
C PRO A 91 -20.92 -0.44 -4.05
N GLY A 92 -20.72 0.58 -4.90
CA GLY A 92 -21.60 1.72 -4.97
C GLY A 92 -23.01 1.16 -5.13
N ARG A 93 -23.94 1.61 -4.30
CA ARG A 93 -25.35 1.26 -4.49
C ARG A 93 -25.74 1.73 -5.90
N ARG A 94 -25.69 0.83 -6.88
CA ARG A 94 -26.28 1.05 -8.19
C ARG A 94 -27.77 0.85 -8.05
N HIS A 95 -28.48 1.83 -7.51
CA HIS A 95 -29.90 2.03 -7.77
C HIS A 95 -30.23 3.49 -7.47
N GLU A 96 -29.74 4.39 -8.31
CA GLU A 96 -30.40 5.66 -8.53
C GLU A 96 -31.22 5.49 -9.81
N LEU A 97 -32.50 5.19 -9.62
CA LEU A 97 -33.47 5.10 -10.71
C LEU A 97 -33.58 6.50 -11.34
N ARG A 98 -32.92 6.70 -12.47
CA ARG A 98 -33.24 7.83 -13.35
C ARG A 98 -34.68 7.65 -13.85
N PRO A 99 -35.59 8.63 -13.66
CA PRO A 99 -36.88 8.57 -14.32
C PRO A 99 -36.66 8.64 -15.84
N VAL A 100 -37.19 7.65 -16.57
CA VAL A 100 -37.26 7.67 -18.02
C VAL A 100 -38.29 8.71 -18.43
N ALA A 101 -37.83 9.81 -19.04
CA ALA A 101 -38.71 10.76 -19.70
C ALA A 101 -39.24 10.15 -21.01
N PRO A 102 -40.51 10.36 -21.39
CA PRO A 102 -41.04 9.86 -22.66
C PRO A 102 -40.52 10.66 -23.86
N GLU A 103 -40.03 9.95 -24.87
CA GLU A 103 -39.60 10.49 -26.17
C GLU A 103 -40.78 11.11 -26.94
N PRO A 104 -40.71 12.37 -27.42
CA PRO A 104 -41.71 12.93 -28.31
C PRO A 104 -41.38 12.56 -29.77
N GLY A 105 -42.09 11.57 -30.29
CA GLY A 105 -42.13 11.25 -31.71
C GLY A 105 -42.92 12.28 -32.53
N GLY A 106 -42.31 12.74 -33.63
CA GLY A 106 -43.01 13.05 -34.89
C GLY A 106 -43.54 14.47 -35.10
N VAL A 107 -42.95 15.18 -36.07
CA VAL A 107 -43.56 15.48 -37.40
C VAL A 107 -42.71 16.55 -38.09
N ARG A 108 -42.01 16.13 -39.16
CA ARG A 108 -41.31 17.01 -40.11
C ARG A 108 -42.35 17.77 -40.95
N ARG A 109 -42.56 19.06 -40.70
CA ARG A 109 -43.30 19.93 -41.64
C ARG A 109 -42.34 20.43 -42.74
N ARG A 110 -42.50 19.92 -43.96
CA ARG A 110 -41.89 20.46 -45.18
C ARG A 110 -42.44 21.87 -45.43
N ARG A 111 -41.60 22.90 -45.34
CA ARG A 111 -41.94 24.25 -45.85
C ARG A 111 -41.59 24.30 -47.34
N ARG A 112 -42.62 24.37 -48.20
CA ARG A 112 -42.48 24.83 -49.59
C ARG A 112 -42.10 26.32 -49.55
N ARG A 113 -40.96 26.70 -50.15
CA ARG A 113 -40.68 28.09 -50.50
C ARG A 113 -41.38 28.37 -51.83
N VAL A 114 -42.32 29.32 -51.82
CA VAL A 114 -42.83 29.96 -53.04
C VAL A 114 -41.92 31.15 -53.31
N ALA A 115 -41.37 31.20 -54.52
CA ALA A 115 -40.63 32.34 -55.03
C ALA A 115 -41.62 33.46 -55.37
N ALA A 116 -41.38 34.67 -54.88
CA ALA A 116 -42.06 35.87 -55.32
C ALA A 116 -41.04 36.76 -56.02
N GLY A 117 -41.40 37.13 -57.25
CA GLY A 117 -40.58 37.87 -58.18
C GLY A 117 -40.47 39.37 -57.90
N ARG A 118 -39.53 39.90 -58.66
CA ARG A 118 -39.08 41.25 -59.01
C ARG A 118 -40.15 42.35 -59.16
N GLU A 119 -39.62 43.59 -59.20
CA GLU A 119 -40.19 44.92 -59.54
C GLU A 119 -40.47 45.80 -58.30
N ARG A 120 -39.92 47.01 -58.12
CA ARG A 120 -39.25 48.00 -59.01
C ARG A 120 -38.15 48.73 -58.26
#